data_AF-A0A4S2SIX6-F1
#
_entry.id   AF-A0A4S2SIX6-F1
#
_cell.length_a   1.000
_cell.length_b   1.000
_cell.length_c   1.000
_cell.angle_alpha   90.00
_cell.angle_beta   90.00
_cell.angle_gamma   90.00
#
_symmetry.space_group_name_H-M   'P 1'
#
loop_
_entity.id
_entity.type
_entity.pdbx_description
1 polymer ?
#
loop_
_entity_poly.entity_id
_entity_poly.type
_entity_poly.pdbx_seq_one_letter_code
_entity_poly.pdbx_strand_id
1 'polypeptide(L)'
;MSALPDLHPARLFLDDSGPYAHRPELLEEPLFWWGHLDACLRGGTPRSWLGHHDTFGLRAFSRRLWAGADQPVFTVPLADGLRLHVVYRNAAEDVGVDYVVHHPDWVEAEFLARDDGHWRGPALSWDELVGVADNGLPGGTTTDPDTRLLLLLPALGDGDVPAGAGKRLAACLRDRLAAAEPGRLAAAVLRHQGPAGPSRWSTDAHGVRTDDGSYSFRNPANRDALPDCRLAQVSAALTERRALRPCDGQPVECGPDGCRATPRSAAGCSRRAAYTAWFAALTMEETPPPF
;
A
#
# COMPACT_ATOMS: atom_id res chain seq x y z
N MET A 1 -17.44 -9.65 29.65
CA MET A 1 -17.97 -9.19 28.34
C MET A 1 -17.88 -7.68 28.35
N SER A 2 -17.14 -6.95 27.53
CA SER A 2 -16.06 -7.20 26.58
C SER A 2 -15.33 -5.87 26.50
N ALA A 3 -14.02 -5.86 26.70
CA ALA A 3 -13.18 -4.75 26.27
C ALA A 3 -12.51 -5.23 24.99
N LEU A 4 -12.84 -4.59 23.86
CA LEU A 4 -12.09 -4.78 22.62
C LEU A 4 -10.64 -4.38 22.90
N PRO A 5 -9.63 -5.19 22.51
CA PRO A 5 -8.24 -4.82 22.73
C PRO A 5 -7.93 -3.55 21.93
N ASP A 6 -7.32 -2.61 22.63
CA ASP A 6 -6.89 -1.31 22.14
C ASP A 6 -6.05 -1.48 20.87
N LEU A 7 -6.61 -1.09 19.72
CA LEU A 7 -5.96 -1.14 18.41
C LEU A 7 -5.13 0.13 18.18
N HIS A 8 -4.50 0.69 19.23
CA HIS A 8 -3.88 2.01 19.14
C HIS A 8 -2.68 2.00 18.16
N PRO A 9 -2.69 2.84 17.12
CA PRO A 9 -1.60 3.00 16.15
C PRO A 9 -0.27 3.54 16.72
N ALA A 10 -0.13 3.66 18.05
CA ALA A 10 1.01 4.30 18.71
C ALA A 10 2.30 3.45 18.70
N ARG A 11 2.30 2.30 18.03
CA ARG A 11 3.48 1.43 17.93
C ARG A 11 3.88 1.14 16.49
N LEU A 12 3.45 1.97 15.54
CA LEU A 12 4.00 2.00 14.18
C LEU A 12 5.23 2.91 14.17
N PHE A 13 6.29 2.45 14.83
CA PHE A 13 7.67 2.98 14.89
C PHE A 13 7.94 4.32 14.19
N LEU A 14 8.16 5.38 14.98
CA LEU A 14 9.00 6.58 14.73
C LEU A 14 8.77 7.52 15.93
N ASP A 15 9.43 7.25 17.07
CA ASP A 15 9.24 7.95 18.36
C ASP A 15 7.77 8.04 18.88
N ASP A 16 7.58 8.22 20.19
CA ASP A 16 6.24 8.34 20.80
C ASP A 16 5.54 9.69 20.45
N SER A 17 5.90 10.35 19.34
CA SER A 17 5.41 11.70 18.98
C SER A 17 5.02 11.93 17.51
N GLY A 18 5.03 10.92 16.65
CA GLY A 18 4.59 11.05 15.25
C GLY A 18 3.09 11.36 15.10
N PRO A 19 2.68 12.25 14.17
CA PRO A 19 1.30 12.74 14.05
C PRO A 19 0.37 11.76 13.31
N TYR A 20 0.45 10.46 13.60
CA TYR A 20 -0.39 9.46 12.93
C TYR A 20 -1.85 9.62 13.30
N ALA A 21 -2.72 9.73 12.30
CA ALA A 21 -4.14 9.93 12.51
C ALA A 21 -4.97 8.83 11.85
N HIS A 22 -5.93 8.31 12.61
CA HIS A 22 -6.98 7.46 12.07
C HIS A 22 -8.03 8.33 11.37
N ARG A 23 -8.11 8.26 10.04
CA ARG A 23 -8.96 9.12 9.20
C ARG A 23 -9.88 8.31 8.27
N PRO A 24 -10.76 7.44 8.80
CA PRO A 24 -11.60 6.55 7.99
C PRO A 24 -12.53 7.31 7.03
N GLU A 25 -12.87 8.55 7.35
CA GLU A 25 -13.71 9.40 6.50
C GLU A 25 -13.06 9.71 5.14
N LEU A 26 -11.73 9.61 5.01
CA LEU A 26 -11.05 9.77 3.72
C LEU A 26 -11.39 8.63 2.75
N LEU A 27 -11.76 7.45 3.25
CA LEU A 27 -12.14 6.31 2.40
C LEU A 27 -13.49 6.51 1.70
N GLU A 28 -14.31 7.46 2.19
CA GLU A 28 -15.58 7.83 1.59
C GLU A 28 -15.46 9.04 0.63
N GLU A 29 -14.28 9.64 0.50
CA GLU A 29 -14.03 10.80 -0.35
C GLU A 29 -13.53 10.37 -1.74
N PRO A 30 -14.29 10.57 -2.83
CA PRO A 30 -13.86 10.18 -4.18
C PRO A 30 -12.52 10.80 -4.61
N LEU A 31 -12.23 12.04 -4.19
CA LEU A 31 -10.96 12.71 -4.52
C LEU A 31 -9.75 12.07 -3.83
N PHE A 32 -9.94 11.41 -2.68
CA PHE A 32 -8.89 10.61 -2.04
C PHE A 32 -8.47 9.47 -2.95
N TRP A 33 -9.42 8.73 -3.52
CA TRP A 33 -9.13 7.60 -4.38
C TRP A 33 -8.43 8.01 -5.68
N TRP A 34 -8.82 9.15 -6.27
CA TRP A 34 -8.11 9.70 -7.42
C TRP A 34 -6.65 10.03 -7.09
N GLY A 35 -6.38 10.64 -5.93
CA GLY A 35 -5.01 10.92 -5.48
C GLY A 35 -4.22 9.65 -5.17
N HIS A 36 -4.82 8.70 -4.46
CA HIS A 36 -4.20 7.43 -4.06
C HIS A 36 -3.82 6.56 -5.25
N LEU A 37 -4.66 6.52 -6.30
CA LEU A 37 -4.44 5.70 -7.49
C LEU A 37 -3.60 6.38 -8.57
N ASP A 38 -3.23 7.66 -8.42
CA ASP A 38 -2.48 8.39 -9.44
C ASP A 38 -1.09 7.76 -9.69
N ALA A 39 -0.48 7.19 -8.65
CA ALA A 39 0.77 6.43 -8.77
C ALA A 39 0.66 5.21 -9.69
N CYS A 40 -0.55 4.67 -9.88
CA CYS A 40 -0.81 3.56 -10.80
C CYS A 40 -0.97 4.03 -12.27
N LEU A 41 -1.03 5.34 -12.52
CA LEU A 41 -1.29 5.92 -13.83
C LEU A 41 -0.02 6.61 -14.32
N ARG A 42 0.79 5.91 -15.12
CA ARG A 42 1.99 6.49 -15.73
C ARG A 42 1.63 7.71 -16.58
N GLY A 43 2.01 8.90 -16.12
CA GLY A 43 1.68 10.18 -16.77
C GLY A 43 0.50 10.93 -16.15
N GLY A 44 -0.04 10.45 -15.03
CA GLY A 44 -1.12 11.06 -14.27
C GLY A 44 -2.51 10.75 -14.82
N THR A 45 -3.52 11.14 -14.05
CA THR A 45 -4.93 10.95 -14.37
C THR A 45 -5.40 11.83 -15.55
N PRO A 46 -5.87 11.26 -16.68
CA PRO A 46 -6.47 12.05 -17.75
C PRO A 46 -7.74 12.77 -17.27
N ARG A 47 -7.87 14.07 -17.59
CA ARG A 47 -9.04 14.87 -17.20
C ARG A 47 -10.38 14.25 -17.63
N SER A 48 -10.42 13.58 -18.78
CA SER A 48 -11.63 12.92 -19.29
C SER A 48 -12.11 11.75 -18.42
N TRP A 49 -11.28 11.24 -17.50
CA TRP A 49 -11.63 10.10 -16.65
C TRP A 49 -12.23 10.50 -15.30
N LEU A 50 -12.01 11.75 -14.86
CA LEU A 50 -12.43 12.29 -13.56
C LEU A 50 -13.96 12.36 -13.38
N GLY A 51 -14.76 12.08 -14.42
CA GLY A 51 -16.21 12.12 -14.34
C GLY A 51 -16.71 13.53 -14.06
N HIS A 52 -17.42 13.70 -12.94
CA HIS A 52 -17.91 14.99 -12.47
C HIS A 52 -16.87 15.82 -11.73
N HIS A 53 -15.73 15.22 -11.37
CA HIS A 53 -14.64 15.93 -10.71
C HIS A 53 -13.78 16.68 -11.72
N ASP A 54 -13.20 17.80 -11.30
CA ASP A 54 -12.21 18.52 -12.08
C ASP A 54 -10.81 18.41 -11.47
N THR A 55 -9.81 18.79 -12.27
CA THR A 55 -8.40 18.75 -11.87
C THR A 55 -8.08 19.74 -10.75
N PHE A 56 -8.88 20.79 -10.57
CA PHE A 56 -8.65 21.80 -9.53
C PHE A 56 -9.04 21.27 -8.16
N GLY A 57 -10.22 20.64 -8.05
CA GLY A 57 -10.69 19.97 -6.84
C GLY A 57 -9.73 18.88 -6.39
N LEU A 58 -9.25 18.05 -7.33
CA LEU A 58 -8.23 17.03 -7.05
C LEU A 58 -6.95 17.64 -6.49
N ARG A 59 -6.37 18.65 -7.16
CA ARG A 59 -5.14 19.33 -6.67
C ARG A 59 -5.37 19.99 -5.30
N ALA A 60 -6.49 20.67 -5.12
CA ALA A 60 -6.82 21.32 -3.86
C ALA A 60 -6.98 20.29 -2.72
N PHE A 61 -7.57 19.13 -3.00
CA PHE A 61 -7.67 18.03 -2.05
C PHE A 61 -6.28 17.45 -1.73
N SER A 62 -5.49 17.08 -2.75
CA SER A 62 -4.14 16.55 -2.56
C SER A 62 -3.26 17.49 -1.75
N ARG A 63 -3.30 18.80 -2.03
CA ARG A 63 -2.56 19.80 -1.26
C ARG A 63 -2.97 19.81 0.21
N ARG A 64 -4.26 19.72 0.54
CA ARG A 64 -4.72 19.65 1.94
C ARG A 64 -4.27 18.37 2.61
N LEU A 65 -4.34 17.23 1.90
CA LEU A 65 -3.91 15.94 2.41
C LEU A 65 -2.42 15.96 2.78
N TRP A 66 -1.58 16.46 1.87
CA TRP A 66 -0.12 16.47 2.04
C TRP A 66 0.42 17.65 2.87
N ALA A 67 -0.32 18.74 3.02
CA ALA A 67 0.07 19.86 3.89
C ALA A 67 -0.51 19.76 5.31
N GLY A 68 -1.38 18.78 5.58
CA GLY A 68 -1.93 18.53 6.91
C GLY A 68 -0.83 18.23 7.92
N ALA A 69 -1.05 18.56 9.20
CA ALA A 69 -0.13 18.16 10.26
C ALA A 69 -0.20 16.66 10.55
N ASP A 70 -1.36 16.05 10.32
CA ASP A 70 -1.63 14.63 10.55
C ASP A 70 -1.14 13.75 9.38
N GLN A 71 -0.68 12.55 9.70
CA GLN A 71 -0.30 11.48 8.76
C GLN A 71 -1.36 10.38 8.78
N PRO A 72 -2.28 10.33 7.81
CA PRO A 72 -3.31 9.30 7.75
C PRO A 72 -2.75 7.88 7.75
N VAL A 73 -3.32 7.02 8.58
CA VAL A 73 -3.00 5.59 8.63
C VAL A 73 -4.25 4.76 8.44
N PHE A 74 -4.20 3.83 7.49
CA PHE A 74 -5.25 2.84 7.24
C PHE A 74 -4.73 1.44 7.53
N THR A 75 -5.50 0.64 8.25
CA THR A 75 -5.10 -0.69 8.68
C THR A 75 -5.95 -1.77 8.01
N VAL A 76 -5.31 -2.79 7.46
CA VAL A 76 -5.93 -4.00 6.94
C VAL A 76 -5.45 -5.19 7.77
N PRO A 77 -6.36 -5.93 8.45
CA PRO A 77 -5.98 -7.07 9.26
C PRO A 77 -5.56 -8.23 8.36
N LEU A 78 -4.53 -8.95 8.79
CA LEU A 78 -4.03 -10.18 8.17
C LEU A 78 -4.21 -11.36 9.13
N ALA A 79 -3.96 -12.58 8.65
CA ALA A 79 -3.96 -13.76 9.51
C ALA A 79 -2.82 -13.70 10.55
N ASP A 80 -2.88 -14.60 11.54
CA ASP A 80 -1.92 -14.69 12.65
C ASP A 80 -1.72 -13.38 13.43
N GLY A 81 -2.71 -12.49 13.45
CA GLY A 81 -2.64 -11.24 14.18
C GLY A 81 -1.76 -10.17 13.53
N LEU A 82 -1.19 -10.43 12.35
CA LEU A 82 -0.47 -9.44 11.58
C LEU A 82 -1.43 -8.34 11.07
N ARG A 83 -0.86 -7.18 10.83
CA ARG A 83 -1.57 -6.01 10.29
C ARG A 83 -0.75 -5.37 9.22
N LEU A 84 -1.38 -5.03 8.11
CA LEU A 84 -0.81 -4.23 7.05
C LEU A 84 -1.33 -2.80 7.20
N HIS A 85 -0.42 -1.83 7.28
CA HIS A 85 -0.72 -0.42 7.41
C HIS A 85 -0.31 0.33 6.14
N VAL A 86 -1.21 1.20 5.68
CA VAL A 86 -0.97 2.16 4.60
C VAL A 86 -0.82 3.53 5.24
N VAL A 87 0.40 4.06 5.23
CA VAL A 87 0.80 5.26 5.98
C VAL A 87 1.11 6.39 5.01
N TYR A 88 0.37 7.49 5.11
CA TYR A 88 0.58 8.70 4.34
C TYR A 88 1.57 9.61 5.05
N ARG A 89 2.82 9.64 4.58
CA ARG A 89 3.88 10.49 5.11
C ARG A 89 3.92 11.83 4.38
N ASN A 90 4.03 12.90 5.14
CA ASN A 90 3.94 14.28 4.64
C ASN A 90 5.14 15.16 5.04
N ALA A 91 6.24 14.57 5.51
CA ALA A 91 7.45 15.33 5.80
C ALA A 91 8.00 15.96 4.51
N ALA A 92 8.40 17.24 4.55
CA ALA A 92 8.70 18.05 3.36
C ALA A 92 9.71 17.44 2.37
N GLU A 93 10.63 16.57 2.83
CA GLU A 93 11.63 15.90 2.00
C GLU A 93 11.36 14.40 1.78
N ASP A 94 10.33 13.87 2.42
CA ASP A 94 10.02 12.44 2.49
C ASP A 94 8.49 12.24 2.46
N VAL A 95 7.87 12.77 1.40
CA VAL A 95 6.44 12.58 1.12
C VAL A 95 6.23 11.28 0.37
N GLY A 96 5.27 10.47 0.80
CA GLY A 96 4.90 9.24 0.11
C GLY A 96 3.93 8.38 0.89
N VAL A 97 3.63 7.21 0.32
CA VAL A 97 2.78 6.20 0.96
C VAL A 97 3.62 4.97 1.28
N ASP A 98 3.69 4.62 2.55
CA ASP A 98 4.36 3.40 3.00
C ASP A 98 3.36 2.27 3.23
N TYR A 99 3.74 1.08 2.81
CA TYR A 99 3.04 -0.17 3.08
C TYR A 99 3.89 -0.96 4.05
N VAL A 100 3.49 -0.97 5.32
CA VAL A 100 4.25 -1.63 6.40
C VAL A 100 3.42 -2.75 7.02
N VAL A 101 4.10 -3.81 7.45
CA VAL A 101 3.48 -4.92 8.16
C VAL A 101 4.01 -4.99 9.59
N HIS A 102 3.10 -5.22 10.53
CA HIS A 102 3.43 -5.31 11.94
C HIS A 102 2.68 -6.47 12.60
N HIS A 103 3.28 -7.04 13.62
CA HIS A 103 2.63 -7.94 14.56
C HIS A 103 2.84 -7.39 15.97
N PRO A 104 1.85 -7.48 16.89
CA PRO A 104 1.97 -6.93 18.25
C PRO A 104 3.24 -7.34 19.01
N ASP A 105 3.73 -8.56 18.77
CA ASP A 105 4.95 -9.09 19.41
C ASP A 105 6.25 -8.65 18.74
N TRP A 106 6.19 -7.90 17.64
CA TRP A 106 7.39 -7.40 16.97
C TRP A 106 7.79 -6.04 17.58
N VAL A 107 8.96 -6.05 18.24
CA VAL A 107 10.16 -5.38 17.71
C VAL A 107 9.86 -4.09 16.98
N GLU A 108 9.89 -4.18 15.66
CA GLU A 108 9.67 -3.10 14.73
C GLU A 108 8.68 -3.55 13.63
N ALA A 109 8.07 -2.59 12.94
CA ALA A 109 7.31 -2.86 11.73
C ALA A 109 8.26 -3.04 10.53
N GLU A 110 7.87 -3.89 9.59
CA GLU A 110 8.65 -4.19 8.40
C GLU A 110 8.04 -3.54 7.16
N PHE A 111 8.87 -3.08 6.24
CA PHE A 111 8.39 -2.51 4.98
C PHE A 111 8.06 -3.60 3.97
N LEU A 112 6.92 -3.45 3.28
CA LEU A 112 6.55 -4.24 2.11
C LEU A 112 6.67 -3.45 0.81
N ALA A 113 6.34 -2.16 0.85
CA ALA A 113 6.59 -1.22 -0.25
C ALA A 113 6.63 0.23 0.24
N ARG A 114 7.20 1.11 -0.58
CA ARG A 114 7.15 2.56 -0.46
C ARG A 114 6.87 3.17 -1.82
N ASP A 115 5.76 3.90 -1.89
CA ASP A 115 5.42 4.77 -3.00
C ASP A 115 5.94 6.18 -2.68
N ASP A 116 7.22 6.37 -2.95
CA ASP A 116 7.95 7.62 -2.79
C ASP A 116 8.90 7.82 -3.97
N GLY A 117 9.71 8.88 -4.00
CA GLY A 117 10.66 9.11 -5.11
C GLY A 117 11.73 8.02 -5.35
N HIS A 118 11.83 7.01 -4.48
CA HIS A 118 12.75 5.88 -4.61
C HIS A 118 12.08 4.57 -5.07
N TRP A 119 10.75 4.50 -5.09
CA TRP A 119 9.94 3.36 -5.55
C TRP A 119 10.47 2.01 -5.06
N ARG A 120 10.13 1.64 -3.83
CA ARG A 120 10.50 0.34 -3.26
C ARG A 120 9.29 -0.58 -3.30
N GLY A 121 9.39 -1.68 -4.02
CA GLY A 121 8.28 -2.61 -4.24
C GLY A 121 8.52 -3.52 -5.45
N PRO A 122 7.50 -4.30 -5.85
CA PRO A 122 6.15 -4.34 -5.26
C PRO A 122 6.07 -5.07 -3.91
N ALA A 123 4.95 -4.89 -3.22
CA ALA A 123 4.64 -5.56 -1.95
C ALA A 123 3.84 -6.86 -2.14
N LEU A 124 2.90 -6.85 -3.10
CA LEU A 124 1.84 -7.85 -3.21
C LEU A 124 1.75 -8.39 -4.63
N SER A 125 1.58 -9.70 -4.73
CA SER A 125 1.02 -10.34 -5.93
C SER A 125 -0.50 -10.12 -6.01
N TRP A 126 -1.09 -10.40 -7.18
CA TRP A 126 -2.54 -10.27 -7.37
C TRP A 126 -3.33 -11.18 -6.44
N ASP A 127 -2.87 -12.43 -6.27
CA ASP A 127 -3.56 -13.39 -5.40
C ASP A 127 -3.54 -12.99 -3.93
N GLU A 128 -2.40 -12.47 -3.44
CA GLU A 128 -2.26 -11.92 -2.09
C GLU A 128 -3.14 -10.67 -1.93
N LEU A 129 -3.12 -9.73 -2.90
CA LEU A 129 -3.96 -8.54 -2.88
C LEU A 129 -5.44 -8.89 -2.74
N VAL A 130 -5.95 -9.82 -3.57
CA VAL A 130 -7.33 -10.27 -3.51
C VAL A 130 -7.61 -11.04 -2.22
N GLY A 131 -6.69 -11.90 -1.79
CA GLY A 131 -6.81 -12.67 -0.54
C GLY A 131 -6.98 -11.75 0.67
N VAL A 132 -6.15 -10.72 0.78
CA VAL A 132 -6.20 -9.73 1.85
C VAL A 132 -7.46 -8.85 1.77
N ALA A 133 -7.84 -8.42 0.58
CA ALA A 133 -9.08 -7.66 0.40
C ALA A 133 -10.30 -8.46 0.89
N ASP A 134 -10.35 -9.76 0.57
CA ASP A 134 -11.51 -10.62 0.79
C ASP A 134 -11.51 -11.39 2.13
N ASN A 135 -10.47 -11.27 2.96
CA ASN A 135 -10.29 -12.13 4.14
C ASN A 135 -11.37 -11.95 5.24
N GLY A 136 -12.13 -10.85 5.22
CA GLY A 136 -13.20 -10.55 6.17
C GLY A 136 -12.76 -10.44 7.64
N LEU A 137 -11.46 -10.35 7.93
CA LEU A 137 -10.96 -10.26 9.29
C LEU A 137 -11.38 -8.93 9.95
N PRO A 138 -11.70 -8.93 11.26
CA PRO A 138 -12.10 -7.73 11.99
C PRO A 138 -10.88 -6.88 12.39
N GLY A 139 -11.13 -5.63 12.81
CA GLY A 139 -10.10 -4.75 13.38
C GLY A 139 -9.32 -3.91 12.36
N GLY A 140 -9.76 -3.87 11.10
CA GLY A 140 -9.27 -2.92 10.10
C GLY A 140 -10.02 -1.59 10.09
N THR A 141 -9.48 -0.61 9.37
CA THR A 141 -10.12 0.71 9.16
C THR A 141 -11.42 0.59 8.36
N THR A 142 -11.54 -0.43 7.52
CA THR A 142 -12.77 -0.75 6.78
C THR A 142 -13.04 -2.25 6.78
N THR A 143 -14.31 -2.63 6.64
CA THR A 143 -14.75 -4.01 6.38
C THR A 143 -15.10 -4.25 4.92
N ASP A 144 -15.14 -3.21 4.08
CA ASP A 144 -15.47 -3.33 2.66
C ASP A 144 -14.27 -3.91 1.89
N PRO A 145 -14.41 -5.08 1.24
CA PRO A 145 -13.34 -5.67 0.44
C PRO A 145 -12.91 -4.79 -0.73
N ASP A 146 -13.82 -4.02 -1.32
CA ASP A 146 -13.48 -3.18 -2.48
C ASP A 146 -12.64 -1.97 -2.08
N THR A 147 -12.95 -1.33 -0.94
CA THR A 147 -12.08 -0.33 -0.32
C THR A 147 -10.70 -0.89 0.01
N ARG A 148 -10.61 -2.10 0.58
CA ARG A 148 -9.31 -2.73 0.88
C ARG A 148 -8.51 -3.01 -0.40
N LEU A 149 -9.18 -3.51 -1.44
CA LEU A 149 -8.58 -3.74 -2.75
C LEU A 149 -7.96 -2.46 -3.32
N LEU A 150 -8.73 -1.37 -3.38
CA LEU A 150 -8.24 -0.09 -3.91
C LEU A 150 -7.14 0.53 -3.05
N LEU A 151 -7.24 0.39 -1.72
CA LEU A 151 -6.24 0.90 -0.78
C LEU A 151 -4.87 0.23 -0.96
N LEU A 152 -4.84 -1.07 -1.27
CA LEU A 152 -3.62 -1.84 -1.44
C LEU A 152 -3.12 -1.89 -2.89
N LEU A 153 -3.92 -1.43 -3.84
CA LEU A 153 -3.65 -1.54 -5.27
C LEU A 153 -2.32 -0.91 -5.72
N PRO A 154 -1.86 0.25 -5.20
CA PRO A 154 -0.55 0.78 -5.60
C PRO A 154 0.65 -0.05 -5.12
N ALA A 155 0.43 -0.98 -4.18
CA ALA A 155 1.45 -1.93 -3.73
C ALA A 155 1.52 -3.19 -4.60
N LEU A 156 0.60 -3.34 -5.57
CA LEU A 156 0.58 -4.43 -6.55
C LEU A 156 1.73 -4.27 -7.55
N GLY A 157 2.41 -5.39 -7.78
CA GLY A 157 3.22 -5.61 -8.98
C GLY A 157 3.18 -7.10 -9.28
N ASP A 158 2.55 -7.51 -10.38
CA ASP A 158 2.36 -8.91 -10.77
C ASP A 158 2.17 -9.01 -12.28
N GLY A 159 3.05 -9.75 -12.97
CA GLY A 159 2.98 -9.99 -14.40
C GLY A 159 1.87 -10.95 -14.82
N ASP A 160 1.33 -11.74 -13.88
CA ASP A 160 0.43 -12.86 -14.14
C ASP A 160 -1.01 -12.58 -13.65
N VAL A 161 -1.44 -11.32 -13.75
CA VAL A 161 -2.81 -10.90 -13.39
C VAL A 161 -3.87 -11.64 -14.24
N PRO A 162 -4.90 -12.27 -13.62
CA PRO A 162 -5.90 -13.04 -14.34
C PRO A 162 -6.83 -12.15 -15.17
N ALA A 163 -7.32 -12.68 -16.30
CA ALA A 163 -8.17 -11.95 -17.24
C ALA A 163 -9.45 -11.34 -16.62
N GLY A 164 -9.95 -11.91 -15.51
CA GLY A 164 -11.11 -11.39 -14.78
C GLY A 164 -10.85 -10.17 -13.89
N ALA A 165 -9.59 -9.86 -13.60
CA ALA A 165 -9.18 -8.77 -12.70
C ALA A 165 -9.74 -7.41 -13.11
N GLY A 166 -9.69 -7.10 -14.40
CA GLY A 166 -10.15 -5.82 -14.94
C GLY A 166 -11.64 -5.57 -14.70
N LYS A 167 -12.48 -6.61 -14.76
CA LYS A 167 -13.92 -6.48 -14.51
C LYS A 167 -14.21 -6.15 -13.05
N ARG A 168 -13.54 -6.84 -12.12
CA ARG A 168 -13.66 -6.57 -10.69
C ARG A 168 -13.21 -5.15 -10.39
N LEU A 169 -12.01 -4.78 -10.82
CA LEU A 169 -11.46 -3.44 -10.57
C LEU A 169 -12.35 -2.35 -11.17
N ALA A 170 -12.89 -2.55 -12.38
CA ALA A 170 -13.82 -1.59 -12.99
C ALA A 170 -15.12 -1.42 -12.21
N ALA A 171 -15.59 -2.44 -11.48
CA ALA A 171 -16.74 -2.30 -10.58
C ALA A 171 -16.38 -1.39 -9.39
N CYS A 172 -15.30 -1.71 -8.68
CA CYS A 172 -14.83 -0.93 -7.54
C CYS A 172 -14.58 0.55 -7.91
N LEU A 173 -13.94 0.80 -9.05
CA LEU A 173 -13.64 2.15 -9.52
C LEU A 173 -14.89 2.95 -9.90
N ARG A 174 -15.91 2.29 -10.46
CA ARG A 174 -17.20 2.95 -10.74
C ARG A 174 -17.83 3.41 -9.44
N ASP A 175 -17.85 2.54 -8.44
CA ASP A 175 -18.59 2.77 -7.20
C ASP A 175 -17.87 3.79 -6.29
N ARG A 176 -16.54 3.80 -6.29
CA ARG A 176 -15.74 4.64 -5.38
C ARG A 176 -15.24 5.97 -5.96
N LEU A 177 -14.99 6.03 -7.28
CA LEU A 177 -14.44 7.23 -7.93
C LEU A 177 -15.47 7.96 -8.79
N ALA A 178 -16.63 7.36 -9.03
CA ALA A 178 -17.57 7.80 -10.08
C ALA A 178 -16.88 8.03 -11.44
N ALA A 179 -15.88 7.20 -11.75
CA ALA A 179 -15.07 7.34 -12.96
C ALA A 179 -15.96 7.26 -14.21
N ALA A 180 -15.72 8.15 -15.19
CA ALA A 180 -16.49 8.17 -16.44
C ALA A 180 -16.29 6.90 -17.28
N GLU A 181 -15.06 6.37 -17.27
CA GLU A 181 -14.61 5.26 -18.10
C GLU A 181 -13.95 4.17 -17.23
N PRO A 182 -14.69 3.55 -16.29
CA PRO A 182 -14.10 2.70 -15.25
C PRO A 182 -13.39 1.46 -15.82
N GLY A 183 -13.86 0.94 -16.97
CA GLY A 183 -13.21 -0.17 -17.67
C GLY A 183 -11.86 0.21 -18.27
N ARG A 184 -11.74 1.40 -18.87
CA ARG A 184 -10.47 1.90 -19.41
C ARG A 184 -9.50 2.25 -18.29
N LEU A 185 -10.00 2.84 -17.21
CA LEU A 185 -9.21 3.14 -16.02
C LEU A 185 -8.66 1.84 -15.40
N ALA A 186 -9.50 0.82 -15.19
CA ALA A 186 -9.07 -0.48 -14.68
C ALA A 186 -7.99 -1.11 -15.56
N ALA A 187 -8.15 -1.10 -16.88
CA ALA A 187 -7.15 -1.64 -17.80
C ALA A 187 -5.83 -0.86 -17.75
N ALA A 188 -5.88 0.47 -17.59
CA ALA A 188 -4.68 1.28 -17.44
C ALA A 188 -3.96 0.99 -16.12
N VAL A 189 -4.69 0.94 -15.01
CA VAL A 189 -4.15 0.60 -13.69
C VAL A 189 -3.52 -0.78 -13.68
N LEU A 190 -4.17 -1.82 -14.25
CA LEU A 190 -3.60 -3.18 -14.27
C LEU A 190 -2.40 -3.33 -15.22
N ARG A 191 -2.34 -2.54 -16.29
CA ARG A 191 -1.20 -2.54 -17.22
C ARG A 191 0.03 -1.88 -16.62
N HIS A 192 -0.16 -0.80 -15.88
CA HIS A 192 0.94 -0.01 -15.33
C HIS A 192 1.33 -0.43 -13.93
N GLN A 193 0.33 -0.83 -13.14
CA GLN A 193 0.40 -1.24 -11.73
C GLN A 193 1.06 -0.15 -10.88
N GLY A 194 1.49 -0.48 -9.67
CA GLY A 194 2.21 0.47 -8.83
C GLY A 194 3.49 1.01 -9.48
N PRO A 195 4.20 1.93 -8.82
CA PRO A 195 5.43 2.53 -9.35
C PRO A 195 6.52 1.52 -9.75
N ALA A 196 6.56 0.35 -9.08
CA ALA A 196 7.47 -0.73 -9.40
C ALA A 196 7.15 -1.40 -10.76
N GLY A 197 5.89 -1.34 -11.20
CA GLY A 197 5.37 -2.02 -12.37
C GLY A 197 5.14 -3.52 -12.13
N PRO A 198 4.75 -4.26 -13.20
CA PRO A 198 4.59 -5.71 -13.13
C PRO A 198 5.92 -6.42 -12.88
N SER A 199 5.89 -7.46 -12.06
CA SER A 199 7.03 -8.31 -11.69
C SER A 199 6.63 -9.79 -11.66
N ARG A 200 7.59 -10.70 -11.57
CA ARG A 200 7.30 -12.13 -11.48
C ARG A 200 7.43 -12.60 -10.04
N TRP A 201 6.43 -13.37 -9.62
CA TRP A 201 6.42 -14.04 -8.34
C TRP A 201 6.83 -15.50 -8.47
N SER A 202 7.50 -16.01 -7.44
CA SER A 202 7.72 -17.44 -7.26
C SER A 202 7.28 -17.85 -5.86
N THR A 203 6.90 -19.11 -5.70
CA THR A 203 6.53 -19.68 -4.40
C THR A 203 7.33 -20.95 -4.20
N ASP A 204 8.00 -21.06 -3.06
CA ASP A 204 8.78 -22.23 -2.72
C ASP A 204 7.91 -23.37 -2.14
N ALA A 205 8.56 -24.48 -1.77
CA ALA A 205 7.88 -25.65 -1.21
C ALA A 205 7.22 -25.39 0.16
N HIS A 206 7.61 -24.32 0.85
CA HIS A 206 7.06 -23.91 2.14
C HIS A 206 5.96 -22.85 2.01
N GLY A 207 5.61 -22.46 0.77
CA GLY A 207 4.62 -21.42 0.53
C GLY A 207 5.18 -20.00 0.69
N VAL A 208 6.50 -19.84 0.84
CA VAL A 208 7.12 -18.51 0.91
C VAL A 208 7.14 -17.93 -0.49
N ARG A 209 6.57 -16.73 -0.61
CA ARG A 209 6.43 -16.03 -1.88
C ARG A 209 7.50 -14.94 -2.00
N THR A 210 8.22 -14.98 -3.11
CA THR A 210 9.30 -14.03 -3.45
C THR A 210 9.02 -13.33 -4.76
N ASP A 211 9.46 -12.08 -4.83
CA ASP A 211 9.41 -11.24 -6.01
C ASP A 211 10.80 -11.17 -6.68
N ASP A 212 10.85 -11.09 -8.01
CA ASP A 212 12.12 -10.95 -8.74
C ASP A 212 12.57 -9.49 -8.97
N GLY A 213 11.76 -8.50 -8.58
CA GLY A 213 12.05 -7.09 -8.69
C GLY A 213 13.22 -6.66 -7.81
N SER A 214 14.18 -5.93 -8.38
CA SER A 214 15.43 -5.55 -7.70
C SER A 214 15.26 -4.59 -6.52
N TYR A 215 14.09 -3.95 -6.39
CA TYR A 215 13.75 -3.02 -5.32
C TYR A 215 12.69 -3.54 -4.36
N SER A 216 12.22 -4.78 -4.56
CA SER A 216 11.20 -5.37 -3.69
C SER A 216 11.81 -5.84 -2.38
N PHE A 217 11.12 -5.58 -1.27
CA PHE A 217 11.44 -6.16 0.03
C PHE A 217 11.21 -7.69 0.06
N ARG A 218 10.48 -8.21 -0.93
CA ARG A 218 10.17 -9.63 -1.11
C ARG A 218 11.19 -10.37 -2.00
N ASN A 219 12.23 -9.67 -2.46
CA ASN A 219 13.34 -10.26 -3.22
C ASN A 219 14.53 -10.54 -2.30
N PRO A 220 14.89 -11.81 -2.01
CA PRO A 220 16.03 -12.14 -1.12
C PRO A 220 17.39 -11.61 -1.61
N ALA A 221 17.53 -11.28 -2.90
CA ALA A 221 18.75 -10.69 -3.44
C ALA A 221 18.83 -9.16 -3.19
N ASN A 222 17.75 -8.53 -2.73
CA ASN A 222 17.75 -7.12 -2.38
C ASN A 222 18.50 -6.90 -1.05
N ARG A 223 19.39 -5.91 -1.01
CA ARG A 223 20.12 -5.53 0.22
C ARG A 223 19.21 -5.15 1.39
N ASP A 224 18.01 -4.68 1.08
CA ASP A 224 17.01 -4.24 2.04
C ASP A 224 15.88 -5.27 2.20
N ALA A 225 16.07 -6.52 1.74
CA ALA A 225 15.07 -7.58 1.80
C ALA A 225 14.58 -7.86 3.23
N LEU A 226 13.36 -8.37 3.34
CA LEU A 226 12.86 -8.93 4.58
C LEU A 226 13.76 -10.09 5.04
N PRO A 227 14.06 -10.20 6.34
CA PRO A 227 14.66 -11.41 6.90
C PRO A 227 13.81 -12.65 6.57
N ASP A 228 14.43 -13.80 6.34
CA ASP A 228 13.74 -15.04 5.91
C ASP A 228 12.53 -15.41 6.80
N CYS A 229 12.69 -15.28 8.12
CA CYS A 229 11.59 -15.55 9.06
C CYS A 229 10.41 -14.59 8.90
N ARG A 230 10.69 -13.29 8.65
CA ARG A 230 9.66 -12.28 8.37
C ARG A 230 9.00 -12.53 7.03
N LEU A 231 9.79 -12.87 6.01
CA LEU A 231 9.29 -13.18 4.69
C LEU A 231 8.30 -14.36 4.72
N ALA A 232 8.63 -15.42 5.47
CA ALA A 232 7.75 -16.57 5.67
C ALA A 232 6.47 -16.20 6.42
N GLN A 233 6.56 -15.49 7.55
CA GLN A 233 5.40 -15.04 8.33
C GLN A 233 4.46 -14.16 7.49
N VAL A 234 5.01 -13.21 6.73
CA VAL A 234 4.24 -12.34 5.84
C VAL A 234 3.58 -13.14 4.71
N SER A 235 4.29 -14.08 4.10
CA SER A 235 3.72 -14.91 3.01
C SER A 235 2.54 -15.74 3.50
N ALA A 236 2.65 -16.36 4.67
CA ALA A 236 1.57 -17.11 5.29
C ALA A 236 0.35 -16.20 5.54
N ALA A 237 0.58 -15.06 6.20
CA ALA A 237 -0.49 -14.15 6.59
C ALA A 237 -1.25 -13.51 5.41
N LEU A 238 -0.58 -13.31 4.27
CA LEU A 238 -1.17 -12.74 3.05
C LEU A 238 -1.94 -13.77 2.21
N THR A 239 -1.60 -15.06 2.33
CA THR A 239 -2.17 -16.12 1.48
C THR A 239 -3.29 -16.89 2.17
N GLU A 240 -3.39 -16.81 3.50
CA GLU A 240 -4.38 -17.56 4.26
C GLU A 240 -5.80 -17.01 4.06
N ARG A 241 -6.51 -17.61 3.09
CA ARG A 241 -7.96 -17.53 2.99
C ARG A 241 -8.54 -18.53 3.97
N ARG A 242 -9.09 -18.04 5.09
CA ARG A 242 -9.61 -18.86 6.20
C ARG A 242 -10.26 -20.17 5.75
N ALA A 243 -9.51 -21.26 5.87
CA ALA A 243 -10.01 -22.53 6.37
C ALA A 243 -9.28 -22.73 7.69
N LEU A 244 -9.91 -22.36 8.81
CA LEU A 244 -9.39 -22.66 10.13
C LEU A 244 -9.08 -24.16 10.22
N ARG A 245 -7.79 -24.50 10.23
CA ARG A 245 -7.30 -25.69 10.92
C ARG A 245 -6.26 -25.22 11.94
N PRO A 246 -6.34 -25.66 13.20
CA PRO A 246 -5.25 -25.44 14.14
C PRO A 246 -4.03 -26.20 13.62
N CYS A 247 -2.92 -25.51 13.37
CA CYS A 247 -1.63 -26.18 13.27
C CYS A 247 -1.23 -26.61 14.69
N ASP A 248 -1.09 -27.91 14.89
CA ASP A 248 -0.43 -28.47 16.06
C ASP A 248 0.97 -27.84 16.17
N GLY A 249 1.24 -27.25 17.33
CA GLY A 249 2.42 -26.43 17.55
C GLY A 249 3.72 -27.20 17.36
N GLN A 250 4.57 -26.67 16.48
CA GLN A 250 6.00 -26.67 16.73
C GLN A 250 6.51 -25.23 16.59
N PRO A 251 7.14 -24.68 17.65
CA PRO A 251 7.76 -23.37 17.57
C PRO A 251 8.99 -23.45 16.65
N VAL A 252 9.00 -22.63 15.60
CA VAL A 252 10.24 -22.29 14.91
C VAL A 252 10.98 -21.32 15.83
N GLU A 253 11.95 -21.82 16.59
CA GLU A 253 12.80 -20.98 17.43
C GLU A 253 13.70 -20.11 16.53
N CYS A 254 13.30 -18.86 16.34
CA CYS A 254 14.23 -17.82 15.92
C CYS A 254 15.17 -17.54 17.11
N GLY A 255 16.41 -18.00 17.01
CA GLY A 255 17.44 -17.77 18.03
C GLY A 255 17.71 -16.27 18.27
N PRO A 256 18.13 -15.88 19.48
CA PRO A 256 18.26 -14.48 19.91
C PRO A 256 19.31 -13.65 19.15
N ASP A 257 20.14 -14.28 18.31
CA ASP A 257 21.25 -13.62 17.61
C ASP A 257 20.98 -13.32 16.12
N GLY A 258 19.80 -13.65 15.58
CA GLY A 258 19.53 -13.67 14.14
C GLY A 258 19.07 -12.36 13.48
N CYS A 259 18.64 -11.35 14.23
CA CYS A 259 18.06 -10.12 13.65
C CYS A 259 18.91 -8.90 14.03
N ARG A 260 20.01 -8.65 13.31
CA ARG A 260 20.70 -7.34 13.35
C ARG A 260 20.21 -6.48 12.19
N ALA A 261 19.48 -5.42 12.52
CA ALA A 261 19.14 -4.36 11.57
C ALA A 261 20.43 -3.63 11.14
N THR A 262 20.69 -3.57 9.83
CA THR A 262 21.76 -2.75 9.25
C THR A 262 21.26 -1.33 8.98
N PRO A 263 22.07 -0.28 9.25
CA PRO A 263 21.68 1.10 8.99
C PRO A 263 21.59 1.39 7.49
N ARG A 264 20.48 2.00 7.08
CA ARG A 264 20.13 2.32 5.68
C ARG A 264 20.73 3.67 5.27
N SER A 265 21.34 3.72 4.08
CA SER A 265 21.87 4.94 3.45
C SER A 265 21.08 5.29 2.18
N ALA A 266 20.77 6.58 2.05
CA ALA A 266 20.09 7.18 0.90
C ALA A 266 21.13 7.78 -0.07
N ALA A 267 21.21 7.24 -1.30
CA ALA A 267 21.96 7.89 -2.37
C ALA A 267 21.30 7.68 -3.75
N GLY A 268 21.02 8.81 -4.41
CA GLY A 268 21.01 9.04 -5.86
C GLY A 268 20.13 8.15 -6.76
N CYS A 269 18.88 8.56 -7.01
CA CYS A 269 18.04 7.98 -8.07
C CYS A 269 17.51 9.08 -9.01
N SER A 270 17.72 8.96 -10.32
CA SER A 270 17.22 9.89 -11.35
C SER A 270 15.68 9.98 -11.39
N ARG A 271 14.99 9.00 -10.82
CA ARG A 271 13.53 8.91 -10.70
C ARG A 271 12.96 9.79 -9.58
N ARG A 272 13.79 10.19 -8.61
CA ARG A 272 13.43 11.18 -7.57
C ARG A 272 12.99 12.50 -8.22
N ALA A 273 13.64 12.92 -9.31
CA ALA A 273 13.29 14.15 -10.01
C ALA A 273 11.88 14.10 -10.62
N ALA A 274 11.45 12.95 -11.16
CA ALA A 274 10.10 12.78 -11.71
C ALA A 274 9.03 12.81 -10.62
N TYR A 275 9.30 12.18 -9.47
CA TYR A 275 8.40 12.21 -8.32
C TYR A 275 8.35 13.60 -7.66
N THR A 276 9.48 14.28 -7.52
CA THR A 276 9.51 15.68 -7.05
C THR A 276 8.77 16.61 -8.00
N ALA A 277 8.91 16.44 -9.32
CA ALA A 277 8.16 17.22 -10.30
C ALA A 277 6.65 16.94 -10.24
N TRP A 278 6.26 15.68 -10.03
CA TRP A 278 4.87 15.28 -9.81
C TRP A 278 4.29 15.91 -8.53
N PHE A 279 5.00 15.78 -7.40
CA PHE A 279 4.59 16.38 -6.13
C PHE A 279 4.53 17.91 -6.21
N ALA A 280 5.50 18.53 -6.89
CA ALA A 280 5.49 19.97 -7.16
C ALA A 280 4.26 20.34 -8.02
N ALA A 281 3.96 19.60 -9.09
CA ALA A 281 2.78 19.85 -9.91
C ALA A 281 1.48 19.74 -9.08
N LEU A 282 1.38 18.79 -8.16
CA LEU A 282 0.22 18.66 -7.27
C LEU A 282 0.08 19.80 -6.25
N THR A 283 1.17 20.49 -5.93
CA THR A 283 1.20 21.50 -4.86
C THR A 283 1.35 22.95 -5.35
N MET A 284 1.79 23.19 -6.59
CA MET A 284 1.94 24.54 -7.14
C MET A 284 0.60 25.27 -7.31
N GLU A 285 0.62 26.58 -7.00
CA GLU A 285 -0.48 27.51 -7.28
C GLU A 285 -0.50 27.84 -8.78
N GLU A 286 -1.45 27.29 -9.53
CA GLU A 286 -1.90 27.98 -10.73
C GLU A 286 -2.91 29.04 -10.31
N THR A 287 -2.52 30.31 -10.48
CA THR A 287 -3.42 31.45 -10.38
C THR A 287 -4.63 31.16 -11.28
N PRO A 288 -5.88 31.20 -10.76
CA PRO A 288 -7.04 30.97 -11.60
C PRO A 288 -7.03 32.00 -12.76
N PRO A 289 -7.43 31.61 -13.98
CA PRO A 289 -7.47 32.54 -15.10
C PRO A 289 -8.38 33.72 -14.73
N PRO A 290 -8.02 34.96 -15.10
CA PRO A 290 -8.88 36.11 -14.86
C PRO A 290 -10.22 35.87 -15.59
N PHE A 291 -11.32 36.07 -14.85
CA PHE A 291 -12.70 36.01 -15.34
C PHE A 291 -12.95 37.01 -16.47
#